data_AF-A0A922SLE0-F1
#
_entry.id   AF-A0A922SLE0-F1
#
_cell.length_a   1.000
_cell.length_b   1.000
_cell.length_c   1.000
_cell.angle_alpha   90.00
_cell.angle_beta   90.00
_cell.angle_gamma   90.00
#
_symmetry.space_group_name_H-M   'P 1'
#
loop_
_entity.id
_entity.type
_entity.pdbx_description
1 polymer ?
#
loop_
_entity_poly.entity_id
_entity_poly.type
_entity_poly.pdbx_seq_one_letter_code
_entity_poly.pdbx_strand_id
1 'polypeptide(L)'
;MVKFPPETSVFTGECYGIFKCLEYILLLKLKKSVIFSDSKSALQALAKYPFKSNNCYPIILDCRKLLNRCISMGLQVALVWIPGHANIAGNVKADHVANEAVCSGDIFPYKNYAHDLAALPKTYLYDSWTQDWNSSIQVKGKLYKQIQPSIPVKPWFFKMNFNKVVTSCLIRMRLGHVCTPAHLAKFGIINSDICDCGADAWQMRKPCEPKHKKKKKSNLTPQVTVQ
;
A
#
# COMPACT_ATOMS: atom_id res chain seq x y z
N MET A 1 11.22 -30.80 10.22
CA MET A 1 10.23 -29.70 10.30
C MET A 1 10.24 -29.00 8.96
N VAL A 2 9.11 -28.62 8.37
CA VAL A 2 9.13 -28.07 7.00
C VAL A 2 9.40 -26.57 7.03
N LYS A 3 10.46 -26.14 6.34
CA LYS A 3 10.73 -24.72 6.08
C LYS A 3 10.04 -24.30 4.79
N PHE A 4 9.21 -23.27 4.88
CA PHE A 4 8.58 -22.67 3.71
C PHE A 4 9.50 -21.66 3.00
N PRO A 5 9.32 -21.47 1.67
CA PRO A 5 9.94 -20.35 0.96
C PRO A 5 9.57 -19.01 1.61
N PRO A 6 10.46 -18.00 1.57
CA PRO A 6 10.23 -16.71 2.22
C PRO A 6 9.03 -15.93 1.66
N GLU A 7 8.56 -16.28 0.46
CA GLU A 7 7.39 -15.67 -0.17
C GLU A 7 6.07 -16.28 0.32
N THR A 8 6.10 -17.40 1.06
CA THR A 8 4.89 -18.02 1.62
C THR A 8 4.27 -17.09 2.66
N SER A 9 2.98 -16.80 2.53
CA SER A 9 2.28 -15.99 3.52
C SER A 9 2.09 -16.73 4.84
N VAL A 10 2.04 -15.98 5.95
CA VAL A 10 1.68 -16.50 7.27
C VAL A 10 0.37 -17.30 7.20
N PHE A 11 -0.63 -16.78 6.48
CA PHE A 11 -1.91 -17.47 6.27
C PHE A 11 -1.75 -18.89 5.68
N THR A 12 -0.89 -19.05 4.67
CA THR A 12 -0.59 -20.36 4.09
C THR A 12 0.08 -21.29 5.11
N GLY A 13 1.03 -20.77 5.89
CA GLY A 13 1.69 -21.53 6.97
C GLY A 13 0.69 -22.03 8.02
N GLU A 14 -0.20 -21.16 8.49
CA GLU A 14 -1.29 -21.51 9.43
C GLU A 14 -2.20 -22.61 8.89
N CYS A 15 -2.63 -22.48 7.63
CA CYS A 15 -3.46 -23.50 6.99
C CYS A 15 -2.71 -24.83 6.85
N TYR A 16 -1.41 -24.78 6.59
CA TYR A 16 -0.58 -25.98 6.50
C TYR A 16 -0.39 -26.67 7.85
N GLY A 17 -0.30 -25.93 8.94
CA GLY A 17 -0.33 -26.48 10.30
C GLY A 17 -1.60 -27.31 10.53
N ILE A 18 -2.76 -26.75 10.21
CA ILE A 18 -4.05 -27.46 10.28
C ILE A 18 -4.06 -28.69 9.36
N PHE A 19 -3.57 -28.55 8.12
CA PHE A 19 -3.45 -29.66 7.18
C PHE A 19 -2.65 -30.82 7.78
N LYS A 20 -1.50 -30.55 8.40
CA LYS A 20 -0.66 -31.56 9.05
C LYS A 20 -1.32 -32.22 10.25
N CYS A 21 -2.06 -31.45 11.07
CA CYS A 21 -2.86 -32.03 12.14
C CYS A 21 -3.91 -33.02 11.60
N LEU A 22 -4.58 -32.68 10.50
CA LEU A 22 -5.58 -33.55 9.86
C LEU A 22 -4.95 -34.83 9.27
N GLU A 23 -3.80 -34.71 8.61
CA GLU A 23 -3.04 -35.88 8.14
C GLU A 23 -2.69 -36.82 9.30
N TYR A 24 -2.24 -36.26 10.42
CA TYR A 24 -1.87 -37.03 11.61
C TYR A 24 -3.07 -37.74 12.25
N ILE A 25 -4.21 -37.06 12.36
CA ILE A 25 -5.47 -37.64 12.85
C ILE A 25 -5.91 -38.82 11.98
N LEU A 26 -5.84 -38.67 10.66
CA LEU A 26 -6.19 -39.73 9.70
C LEU A 26 -5.24 -40.92 9.78
N LEU A 27 -3.94 -40.65 9.87
CA LEU A 27 -2.90 -41.68 9.96
C LEU A 27 -3.10 -42.57 11.19
N LEU A 28 -3.32 -41.94 12.36
CA LEU A 28 -3.51 -42.65 13.62
C LEU A 28 -4.95 -43.06 13.91
N LYS A 29 -5.91 -42.69 13.03
CA LYS A 29 -7.34 -42.98 13.18
C LYS A 29 -7.91 -42.50 14.53
N LEU A 30 -7.50 -41.32 14.98
CA LEU A 30 -7.93 -40.75 16.27
C LEU A 30 -9.43 -40.47 16.26
N LYS A 31 -10.18 -41.16 17.13
CA LYS A 31 -11.66 -41.14 17.12
C LYS A 31 -12.27 -39.78 17.41
N LYS A 32 -11.71 -39.05 18.38
CA LYS A 32 -12.14 -37.71 18.79
C LYS A 32 -10.91 -36.83 18.95
N SER A 33 -10.87 -35.73 18.20
CA SER A 33 -9.74 -34.81 18.18
C SER A 33 -10.22 -33.36 18.19
N VAL A 34 -9.46 -32.49 18.85
CA VAL A 34 -9.68 -31.05 18.84
C VAL A 34 -8.37 -30.38 18.38
N ILE A 35 -8.47 -29.54 17.35
CA ILE A 35 -7.34 -28.74 16.85
C ILE A 35 -7.59 -27.30 17.30
N PHE A 36 -6.63 -26.74 18.03
CA PHE A 36 -6.63 -25.34 18.43
C PHE A 36 -5.75 -24.54 17.46
N SER A 37 -6.25 -23.38 17.01
CA SER A 37 -5.49 -22.46 16.16
C SER A 37 -5.82 -21.02 16.54
N ASP A 38 -4.82 -20.16 16.58
CA ASP A 38 -5.00 -18.73 16.80
C ASP A 38 -5.27 -17.94 15.51
N SER A 39 -5.06 -18.56 14.35
CA SER A 39 -5.39 -18.03 13.04
C SER A 39 -6.89 -18.00 12.76
N LYS A 40 -7.55 -16.95 13.27
CA LYS A 40 -8.97 -16.68 12.99
C LYS A 40 -9.27 -16.67 11.50
N SER A 41 -8.37 -16.12 10.69
CA SER A 41 -8.50 -16.08 9.22
C SER A 41 -8.52 -17.48 8.60
N ALA A 42 -7.66 -18.40 9.04
CA ALA A 42 -7.63 -19.77 8.50
C ALA A 42 -8.93 -20.52 8.83
N LEU A 43 -9.41 -20.40 10.07
CA LEU A 43 -10.65 -21.02 10.51
C LEU A 43 -11.88 -20.46 9.79
N GLN A 44 -11.96 -19.14 9.63
CA GLN A 44 -13.02 -18.50 8.84
C GLN A 44 -12.98 -18.92 7.36
N ALA A 45 -11.77 -19.02 6.79
CA ALA A 45 -11.59 -19.48 5.42
C ALA A 45 -12.07 -20.92 5.23
N LEU A 46 -11.79 -21.82 6.18
CA LEU A 46 -12.30 -23.21 6.18
C LEU A 46 -13.82 -23.26 6.30
N ALA A 47 -14.40 -22.48 7.20
CA ALA A 47 -15.85 -22.44 7.46
C ALA A 47 -16.68 -21.84 6.31
N LYS A 48 -16.08 -20.98 5.47
CA LYS A 48 -16.77 -20.35 4.35
C LYS A 48 -17.17 -21.39 3.29
N TYR A 49 -18.30 -21.20 2.60
CA TYR A 49 -18.69 -22.08 1.50
C TYR A 49 -17.77 -21.93 0.28
N PRO A 50 -17.19 -23.02 -0.27
CA PRO A 50 -16.24 -22.97 -1.38
C PRO A 50 -16.81 -22.35 -2.65
N PHE A 51 -18.11 -22.53 -2.91
CA PHE A 51 -18.78 -22.05 -4.13
C PHE A 51 -19.23 -20.59 -4.07
N LYS A 52 -19.02 -19.89 -2.95
CA LYS A 52 -19.41 -18.47 -2.77
C LYS A 52 -18.20 -17.54 -2.60
N SER A 53 -16.97 -18.01 -2.75
CA SER A 53 -15.78 -17.19 -2.56
C SER A 53 -15.00 -16.97 -3.85
N ASN A 54 -14.78 -15.70 -4.22
CA ASN A 54 -13.83 -15.31 -5.28
C ASN A 54 -12.37 -15.67 -4.94
N ASN A 55 -12.05 -15.93 -3.66
CA ASN A 55 -10.72 -16.31 -3.19
C ASN A 55 -10.73 -17.78 -2.76
N CYS A 56 -10.56 -18.70 -3.71
CA CYS A 56 -10.37 -20.12 -3.43
C CYS A 56 -8.88 -20.40 -3.21
N TYR A 57 -8.47 -20.54 -1.95
CA TYR A 57 -7.10 -20.93 -1.59
C TYR A 57 -6.94 -22.46 -1.74
N PRO A 58 -5.97 -22.97 -2.52
CA PRO A 58 -5.85 -24.42 -2.73
C PRO A 58 -5.62 -25.21 -1.43
N ILE A 59 -4.81 -24.70 -0.51
CA ILE A 59 -4.58 -25.35 0.80
C ILE A 59 -5.86 -25.51 1.64
N ILE A 60 -6.79 -24.56 1.54
CA ILE A 60 -8.09 -24.64 2.21
C ILE A 60 -8.92 -25.78 1.61
N LEU A 61 -8.86 -25.96 0.29
CA LEU A 61 -9.54 -27.06 -0.39
C LEU A 61 -8.96 -28.41 0.06
N ASP A 62 -7.64 -28.52 0.18
CA ASP A 62 -6.98 -29.74 0.63
C ASP A 62 -7.31 -30.08 2.09
N CYS A 63 -7.33 -29.09 2.98
CA CYS A 63 -7.83 -29.26 4.35
C CYS A 63 -9.27 -29.77 4.38
N ARG A 64 -10.16 -29.22 3.54
CA ARG A 64 -11.55 -29.69 3.44
C ARG A 64 -11.66 -31.13 2.96
N LYS A 65 -10.84 -31.54 1.98
CA LYS A 65 -10.78 -32.94 1.53
C LYS A 65 -10.41 -33.87 2.69
N LEU A 66 -9.42 -33.50 3.51
CA LEU A 66 -9.02 -34.28 4.68
C LEU A 66 -10.10 -34.30 5.77
N LEU A 67 -10.77 -33.18 6.03
CA LEU A 67 -11.92 -33.12 6.95
C LEU A 67 -13.05 -34.04 6.48
N ASN A 68 -13.41 -33.99 5.20
CA ASN A 68 -14.43 -34.87 4.63
C ASN A 68 -14.05 -36.35 4.76
N ARG A 69 -12.75 -36.67 4.60
CA ARG A 69 -12.23 -38.02 4.81
C ARG A 69 -12.30 -38.44 6.29
N CYS A 70 -12.05 -37.53 7.23
CA CYS A 70 -12.24 -37.81 8.65
C CYS A 70 -13.70 -38.19 8.93
N ILE A 71 -14.64 -37.40 8.40
CA ILE A 71 -16.08 -37.63 8.55
C ILE A 71 -16.49 -38.98 7.96
N SER A 72 -16.05 -39.32 6.74
CA SER A 72 -16.39 -40.59 6.09
C SER A 72 -15.83 -41.81 6.83
N MET A 73 -14.75 -41.65 7.59
CA MET A 73 -14.17 -42.68 8.45
C MET A 73 -14.75 -42.70 9.87
N GLY A 74 -15.74 -41.85 10.17
CA GLY A 74 -16.35 -41.74 11.49
C GLY A 74 -15.45 -41.12 12.56
N LEU A 75 -14.45 -40.31 12.15
CA LEU A 75 -13.57 -39.56 13.05
C LEU A 75 -14.18 -38.19 13.33
N GLN A 76 -14.28 -37.84 14.61
CA GLN A 76 -14.81 -36.54 15.04
C GLN A 76 -13.65 -35.57 15.24
N VAL A 77 -13.63 -34.50 14.45
CA VAL A 77 -12.63 -33.43 14.53
C VAL A 77 -13.32 -32.10 14.78
N ALA A 78 -12.94 -31.42 15.86
CA ALA A 78 -13.37 -30.07 16.15
C ALA A 78 -12.22 -29.08 15.90
N LEU A 79 -12.54 -27.94 15.30
CA LEU A 79 -11.61 -26.81 15.12
C LEU A 79 -12.01 -25.70 16.08
N VAL A 80 -11.08 -25.23 16.91
CA VAL A 80 -11.34 -24.21 17.93
C VAL A 80 -10.40 -23.04 17.75
N TRP A 81 -10.95 -21.83 17.72
CA TRP A 81 -10.17 -20.60 17.75
C TRP A 81 -9.71 -20.29 19.17
N ILE A 82 -8.44 -19.93 19.33
CA ILE A 82 -7.87 -19.42 20.58
C ILE A 82 -7.22 -18.06 20.35
N PRO A 83 -7.13 -17.19 21.36
CA PRO A 83 -6.38 -15.94 21.22
C PRO A 83 -4.88 -16.22 21.11
N GLY A 84 -4.25 -15.64 20.08
CA GLY A 84 -2.79 -15.64 19.94
C GLY A 84 -2.11 -14.84 21.05
N HIS A 85 -0.88 -15.21 21.40
CA HIS A 85 -0.06 -14.57 22.43
C HIS A 85 -0.71 -14.47 23.83
N ALA A 86 -1.72 -15.29 24.12
CA ALA A 86 -2.38 -15.33 25.43
C ALA A 86 -1.69 -16.26 26.46
N ASN A 87 -0.39 -16.55 26.27
CA ASN A 87 0.41 -17.47 27.11
C ASN A 87 -0.19 -18.88 27.26
N ILE A 88 -0.97 -19.35 26.29
CA ILE A 88 -1.44 -20.74 26.24
C ILE A 88 -0.24 -21.62 25.88
N ALA A 89 0.22 -22.46 26.83
CA ALA A 89 1.46 -23.23 26.69
C ALA A 89 1.55 -24.05 25.38
N GLY A 90 0.44 -24.65 24.95
CA GLY A 90 0.36 -25.37 23.69
C GLY A 90 0.56 -24.50 22.45
N ASN A 91 -0.05 -23.30 22.41
CA ASN A 91 0.11 -22.34 21.31
C ASN A 91 1.54 -21.81 21.26
N VAL A 92 2.07 -21.38 22.42
CA VAL A 92 3.44 -20.85 22.52
C VAL A 92 4.45 -21.88 22.03
N LYS A 93 4.24 -23.17 22.35
CA LYS A 93 5.08 -24.24 21.85
C LYS A 93 4.96 -24.42 20.33
N ALA A 94 3.74 -24.38 19.78
CA ALA A 94 3.53 -24.46 18.33
C ALA A 94 4.19 -23.28 17.59
N ASP A 95 4.03 -22.05 18.10
CA ASP A 95 4.65 -20.84 17.56
C ASP A 95 6.18 -20.92 17.60
N HIS A 96 6.73 -21.40 18.71
CA HIS A 96 8.18 -21.60 18.85
C HIS A 96 8.70 -22.58 17.79
N VAL A 97 8.05 -23.73 17.63
CA VAL A 97 8.43 -24.75 16.63
C VAL A 97 8.31 -24.20 15.21
N ALA A 98 7.26 -23.42 14.92
CA ALA A 98 7.09 -22.77 13.62
C ALA A 98 8.21 -21.75 13.34
N ASN A 99 8.57 -20.93 14.32
CA ASN A 99 9.66 -19.96 14.22
C ASN A 99 11.03 -20.65 14.06
N GLU A 100 11.27 -21.72 14.80
CA GLU A 100 12.50 -22.51 14.69
C GLU A 100 12.65 -23.11 13.29
N ALA A 101 11.56 -23.62 12.71
CA ALA A 101 11.55 -24.17 11.36
C ALA A 101 11.96 -23.15 10.27
N VAL A 102 11.80 -21.85 10.51
CA VAL A 102 12.28 -20.80 9.58
C VAL A 102 13.81 -20.83 9.47
N CYS A 103 14.53 -21.13 10.56
CA CYS A 103 15.99 -21.18 10.58
C CYS A 103 16.54 -22.57 10.28
N SER A 104 16.00 -23.61 10.91
CA SER A 104 16.56 -24.97 10.91
C SER A 104 15.67 -26.03 10.25
N GLY A 105 14.54 -25.62 9.65
CA GLY A 105 13.64 -26.56 8.99
C GLY A 105 14.22 -27.11 7.68
N ASP A 106 13.79 -28.33 7.36
CA ASP A 106 14.10 -29.03 6.13
C ASP A 106 13.49 -28.28 4.95
N ILE A 107 14.31 -28.05 3.92
CA ILE A 107 13.86 -27.50 2.64
C ILE A 107 13.05 -28.59 1.95
N PHE A 108 11.73 -28.43 1.94
CA PHE A 108 10.83 -29.30 1.20
C PHE A 108 10.52 -28.65 -0.16
N PRO A 109 10.42 -29.41 -1.26
CA PRO A 109 10.00 -28.88 -2.57
C PRO A 109 8.53 -28.46 -2.51
N TYR A 110 8.30 -27.29 -1.93
CA TYR A 110 7.00 -26.64 -1.83
C TYR A 110 6.87 -25.61 -2.95
N LYS A 111 5.79 -25.71 -3.73
CA LYS A 111 5.46 -24.70 -4.73
C LYS A 111 4.54 -23.67 -4.08
N ASN A 112 5.02 -22.43 -3.99
CA ASN A 112 4.21 -21.31 -3.51
C ASN A 112 2.92 -21.21 -4.32
N TYR A 113 1.82 -20.88 -3.63
CA TYR A 113 0.57 -20.61 -4.31
C TYR A 113 0.62 -19.24 -5.02
N ALA A 114 -0.19 -19.08 -6.06
CA ALA A 114 -0.25 -17.83 -6.83
C ALA A 114 -0.57 -16.61 -5.95
N HIS A 115 -1.40 -16.78 -4.90
CA HIS A 115 -1.73 -15.68 -3.99
C HIS A 115 -0.56 -15.27 -3.08
N ASP A 116 0.33 -16.21 -2.73
CA ASP A 116 1.53 -15.92 -1.95
C ASP A 116 2.50 -15.07 -2.79
N LEU A 117 2.63 -15.42 -4.07
CA LEU A 117 3.47 -14.71 -5.03
C LEU A 117 2.87 -13.37 -5.49
N ALA A 118 1.56 -13.17 -5.39
CA ALA A 118 0.87 -11.98 -5.88
C ALA A 118 1.30 -10.68 -5.18
N ALA A 119 1.92 -10.77 -4.01
CA ALA A 119 2.49 -9.61 -3.31
C ALA A 119 3.82 -9.13 -3.91
N LEU A 120 4.59 -10.02 -4.55
CA LEU A 120 5.94 -9.73 -5.03
C LEU A 120 6.01 -8.66 -6.13
N PRO A 121 5.14 -8.65 -7.15
CA PRO A 121 5.19 -7.60 -8.18
C PRO A 121 5.07 -6.21 -7.57
N LYS A 122 4.24 -6.06 -6.52
CA LYS A 122 4.04 -4.77 -5.86
C LYS A 122 5.28 -4.30 -5.12
N THR A 123 6.02 -5.20 -4.47
CA THR A 123 7.28 -4.84 -3.78
C THR A 123 8.35 -4.44 -4.79
N TYR A 124 8.56 -5.26 -5.83
CA TYR A 124 9.53 -4.94 -6.88
C TYR A 124 9.21 -3.63 -7.60
N LEU A 125 7.94 -3.39 -7.93
CA LEU A 125 7.51 -2.13 -8.53
C LEU A 125 7.78 -0.95 -7.62
N TYR A 126 7.50 -1.07 -6.32
CA TYR A 126 7.74 -0.01 -5.36
C TYR A 126 9.23 0.29 -5.20
N ASP A 127 10.08 -0.73 -5.15
CA ASP A 127 11.53 -0.58 -5.04
C ASP A 127 12.13 0.06 -6.29
N SER A 128 11.74 -0.44 -7.47
CA SER A 128 12.13 0.14 -8.75
C SER A 128 11.69 1.60 -8.86
N TRP A 129 10.43 1.91 -8.54
CA TRP A 129 9.96 3.31 -8.52
C TRP A 129 10.68 4.17 -7.51
N THR A 130 11.03 3.63 -6.34
CA THR A 130 11.78 4.38 -5.32
C THR A 130 13.18 4.72 -5.80
N GLN A 131 13.83 3.81 -6.53
CA GLN A 131 15.12 4.06 -7.18
C GLN A 131 14.98 5.15 -8.25
N ASP A 132 13.98 5.06 -9.12
CA ASP A 132 13.71 6.06 -10.16
C ASP A 132 13.38 7.43 -9.56
N TRP A 133 12.59 7.47 -8.49
CA TRP A 133 12.30 8.68 -7.72
C TRP A 133 13.55 9.28 -7.08
N ASN A 134 14.50 8.42 -6.71
CA ASN A 134 15.78 8.84 -6.16
C ASN A 134 16.73 9.41 -7.20
N SER A 135 16.81 8.80 -8.37
CA SER A 135 17.62 9.27 -9.50
C SER A 135 17.02 10.49 -10.19
N SER A 136 15.68 10.66 -10.20
CA SER A 136 15.01 11.71 -10.96
C SER A 136 15.51 13.11 -10.64
N ILE A 137 15.93 13.37 -9.39
CA ILE A 137 16.44 14.68 -8.93
C ILE A 137 17.66 15.18 -9.72
N GLN A 138 18.43 14.26 -10.29
CA GLN A 138 19.61 14.60 -11.10
C GLN A 138 19.20 15.29 -12.40
N VAL A 139 18.02 14.97 -12.93
CA VAL A 139 17.55 15.43 -14.24
C VAL A 139 16.40 16.44 -14.13
N LYS A 140 15.36 16.15 -13.32
CA LYS A 140 14.11 16.93 -13.24
C LYS A 140 13.45 16.86 -11.85
N GLY A 141 12.48 17.74 -11.58
CA GLY A 141 11.61 17.60 -10.40
C GLY A 141 12.22 17.93 -9.04
N LYS A 142 13.39 18.61 -8.99
CA LYS A 142 14.08 19.02 -7.75
C LYS A 142 13.14 19.70 -6.74
N LEU A 143 12.35 20.67 -7.21
CA LEU A 143 11.37 21.37 -6.37
C LEU A 143 10.30 20.43 -5.81
N TYR A 144 9.70 19.59 -6.67
CA TYR A 144 8.65 18.68 -6.24
C TYR A 144 9.15 17.69 -5.20
N LYS A 145 10.38 17.19 -5.33
CA LYS A 145 10.97 16.27 -4.37
C LYS A 145 11.29 16.91 -3.01
N GLN A 146 11.64 18.20 -2.98
CA GLN A 146 11.77 18.93 -1.71
C GLN A 146 10.44 18.99 -0.95
N ILE A 147 9.33 19.08 -1.66
CA ILE A 147 7.97 19.13 -1.09
C ILE A 147 7.46 17.70 -0.77
N GLN A 148 7.81 16.73 -1.61
CA GLN A 148 7.39 15.33 -1.53
C GLN A 148 8.64 14.43 -1.56
N PRO A 149 9.24 14.09 -0.40
CA PRO A 149 10.51 13.36 -0.39
C PRO A 149 10.40 11.92 -0.86
N SER A 150 9.25 11.27 -0.64
CA SER A 150 8.98 9.86 -0.97
C SER A 150 7.70 9.68 -1.79
N ILE A 151 7.59 8.54 -2.46
CA ILE A 151 6.38 8.20 -3.22
C ILE A 151 5.24 7.90 -2.24
N PRO A 152 4.14 8.65 -2.28
CA PRO A 152 3.05 8.41 -1.35
C PRO A 152 2.14 7.29 -1.88
N VAL A 153 1.64 6.44 -0.97
CA VAL A 153 0.67 5.37 -1.29
C VAL A 153 -0.64 5.94 -1.85
N LYS A 154 -1.00 7.15 -1.44
CA LYS A 154 -2.17 7.90 -1.92
C LYS A 154 -1.76 9.35 -2.21
N PRO A 155 -2.40 10.06 -3.14
CA PRO A 155 -2.10 11.46 -3.40
C PRO A 155 -2.23 12.33 -2.14
N TRP A 156 -1.43 13.39 -2.02
CA TRP A 156 -1.41 14.29 -0.85
C TRP A 156 -2.78 14.93 -0.54
N PHE A 157 -3.64 15.05 -1.56
CA PHE A 157 -5.00 15.60 -1.44
C PHE A 157 -6.08 14.53 -1.22
N PHE A 158 -5.74 13.25 -1.00
CA PHE A 158 -6.71 12.15 -0.91
C PHE A 158 -7.80 12.36 0.16
N LYS A 159 -7.46 13.01 1.28
CA LYS A 159 -8.41 13.34 2.36
C LYS A 159 -8.94 14.77 2.29
N MET A 160 -8.62 15.52 1.24
CA MET A 160 -9.00 16.93 1.11
C MET A 160 -10.21 17.05 0.18
N ASN A 161 -11.13 17.95 0.53
CA ASN A 161 -12.31 18.21 -0.28
C ASN A 161 -12.13 19.50 -1.09
N PHE A 162 -11.24 19.45 -2.08
CA PHE A 162 -11.03 20.55 -3.02
C PHE A 162 -11.71 20.28 -4.34
N ASN A 163 -12.25 21.32 -4.98
CA ASN A 163 -12.70 21.20 -6.36
C ASN A 163 -11.50 20.96 -7.30
N LYS A 164 -11.79 20.44 -8.50
CA LYS A 164 -10.75 20.08 -9.50
C LYS A 164 -9.83 21.26 -9.83
N VAL A 165 -10.38 22.48 -9.90
CA VAL A 165 -9.63 23.70 -10.25
C VAL A 165 -8.56 24.01 -9.20
N VAL A 166 -8.95 24.00 -7.92
CA VAL A 166 -8.03 24.23 -6.79
C VAL A 166 -6.97 23.13 -6.74
N THR A 167 -7.37 21.86 -6.85
CA THR A 167 -6.44 20.73 -6.85
C THR A 167 -5.42 20.84 -7.99
N SER A 168 -5.85 21.14 -9.22
CA SER A 168 -4.95 21.33 -10.35
C SER A 168 -4.01 22.54 -10.15
N CYS A 169 -4.50 23.63 -9.57
CA CYS A 169 -3.69 24.79 -9.25
C CYS A 169 -2.57 24.44 -8.26
N LEU A 170 -2.91 23.75 -7.17
CA LEU A 170 -1.95 23.31 -6.16
C LEU A 170 -0.94 22.28 -6.71
N ILE A 171 -1.37 21.39 -7.60
CA ILE A 171 -0.44 20.45 -8.29
C ILE A 171 0.57 21.23 -9.13
N ARG A 172 0.12 22.22 -9.93
CA ARG A 172 1.02 23.07 -10.73
C ARG A 172 1.99 23.84 -9.86
N MET A 173 1.53 24.38 -8.72
CA MET A 173 2.38 25.04 -7.73
C MET A 173 3.46 24.09 -7.19
N ARG A 174 3.08 22.89 -6.76
CA ARG A 174 4.03 21.89 -6.23
C ARG A 174 5.05 21.43 -7.28
N LEU A 175 4.66 21.38 -8.55
CA LEU A 175 5.57 21.02 -9.65
C LEU A 175 6.42 22.19 -10.16
N GLY A 176 6.17 23.42 -9.71
CA GLY A 176 6.83 24.62 -10.23
C GLY A 176 6.37 25.05 -11.63
N HIS A 177 5.17 24.62 -12.05
CA HIS A 177 4.53 24.97 -13.32
C HIS A 177 3.48 26.06 -13.14
N VAL A 178 3.83 27.10 -12.40
CA VAL A 178 2.97 28.28 -12.19
C VAL A 178 3.40 29.34 -13.18
N CYS A 179 2.45 30.09 -13.76
CA CYS A 179 2.71 31.21 -14.65
C CYS A 179 3.30 32.43 -13.91
N THR A 180 4.39 32.23 -13.15
CA THR A 180 5.15 33.34 -12.58
C THR A 180 6.02 34.00 -13.65
N PRO A 181 6.40 35.28 -13.49
CA PRO A 181 7.31 35.93 -14.43
C PRO A 181 8.60 35.14 -14.66
N ALA A 182 9.19 34.60 -13.60
CA ALA A 182 10.33 33.68 -13.70
C ALA A 182 10.08 32.43 -14.56
N HIS A 183 8.90 31.81 -14.43
CA HIS A 183 8.53 30.66 -15.25
C HIS A 183 8.30 31.05 -16.71
N LEU A 184 7.59 32.16 -16.96
CA LEU A 184 7.27 32.64 -18.30
C LEU A 184 8.53 33.12 -19.04
N ALA A 185 9.46 33.79 -18.34
CA ALA A 185 10.75 34.20 -18.87
C ALA A 185 11.62 33.01 -19.26
N LYS A 186 11.62 31.94 -18.45
CA LYS A 186 12.29 30.68 -18.78
C LYS A 186 11.79 30.05 -20.09
N PHE A 187 10.53 30.26 -20.45
CA PHE A 187 9.94 29.79 -21.72
C PHE A 187 10.01 30.83 -22.84
N GLY A 188 10.64 31.99 -22.63
CA GLY A 188 10.77 33.06 -23.63
C GLY A 188 9.45 33.77 -23.94
N ILE A 189 8.42 33.61 -23.11
CA ILE A 189 7.12 34.27 -23.31
C ILE A 189 7.19 35.74 -22.90
N ILE A 190 8.03 36.06 -21.91
CA ILE A 190 8.31 37.43 -21.46
C ILE A 190 9.82 37.65 -21.30
N ASN A 191 10.25 38.91 -21.35
CA ASN A 191 11.68 39.28 -21.37
C ASN A 191 12.32 39.45 -19.99
N SER A 192 11.54 39.40 -18.90
CA SER A 192 12.03 39.62 -17.54
C SER A 192 11.42 38.60 -16.58
N ASP A 193 12.25 38.08 -15.69
CA ASP A 193 11.87 37.19 -14.59
C ASP A 193 11.39 37.94 -13.34
N ILE A 194 11.46 39.28 -13.36
CA ILE A 194 11.10 40.17 -12.27
C ILE A 194 9.58 40.26 -12.14
N CYS A 195 9.09 40.11 -10.92
CA CYS A 195 7.67 40.29 -10.64
C CYS A 195 7.27 41.77 -10.73
N ASP A 196 6.03 42.07 -11.12
CA ASP A 196 5.45 43.43 -11.10
C ASP A 196 5.61 44.15 -9.75
N CYS A 197 5.78 43.40 -8.65
CA CYS A 197 6.03 43.97 -7.32
C CYS A 197 7.49 44.45 -7.10
N GLY A 198 8.42 44.04 -7.97
CA GLY A 198 9.86 44.32 -7.92
C GLY A 198 10.72 43.21 -7.28
N ALA A 199 10.12 42.09 -6.87
CA ALA A 199 10.86 40.97 -6.28
C ALA A 199 11.44 40.04 -7.35
N ASP A 200 12.65 39.52 -7.08
CA ASP A 200 13.33 38.53 -7.90
C ASP A 200 12.82 37.11 -7.61
N ALA A 201 13.06 36.21 -8.57
CA ALA A 201 12.47 34.87 -8.65
C ALA A 201 12.69 33.96 -7.42
N TRP A 202 13.65 34.29 -6.55
CA TRP A 202 14.07 33.46 -5.41
C TRP A 202 13.41 33.82 -4.08
N GLN A 203 12.65 34.92 -4.01
CA GLN A 203 11.96 35.36 -2.78
C GLN A 203 10.55 34.78 -2.60
N MET A 204 10.24 33.60 -3.15
CA MET A 204 8.96 32.89 -2.89
C MET A 204 8.71 32.52 -1.40
N ARG A 205 9.62 32.87 -0.48
CA ARG A 205 9.40 32.73 0.98
C ARG A 205 8.53 33.84 1.58
N LYS A 206 8.17 34.90 0.84
CA LYS A 206 7.23 35.92 1.31
C LYS A 206 6.04 36.07 0.35
N PRO A 207 4.79 36.09 0.85
CA PRO A 207 3.63 36.43 0.03
C PRO A 207 3.84 37.81 -0.61
N CYS A 208 3.59 37.93 -1.92
CA CYS A 208 3.56 39.22 -2.59
C CYS A 208 2.37 40.04 -2.08
N GLU A 209 2.63 41.19 -1.47
CA GLU A 209 1.57 42.14 -1.16
C GLU A 209 1.09 42.82 -2.46
N PRO A 210 -0.21 42.82 -2.76
CA PRO A 210 -0.72 43.48 -3.95
C PRO A 210 -0.55 45.00 -3.81
N LYS A 211 0.36 45.59 -4.61
CA LYS A 211 0.37 47.04 -4.82
C LYS A 211 -0.90 47.40 -5.58
N HIS A 212 -1.91 47.93 -4.88
CA HIS A 212 -3.10 48.50 -5.49
C HIS A 212 -2.69 49.48 -6.60
N LYS A 213 -2.93 49.11 -7.87
CA LYS A 213 -2.86 50.06 -9.00
C LYS A 213 -3.95 51.12 -8.77
N LYS A 214 -3.59 52.28 -8.22
CA LYS A 214 -4.43 53.49 -8.29
C LYS A 214 -4.63 53.80 -9.77
N LYS A 215 -5.83 53.50 -10.31
CA LYS A 215 -6.26 54.01 -11.62
C LYS A 215 -6.21 55.54 -11.56
N LYS A 216 -5.26 56.17 -12.25
CA LYS A 216 -5.34 57.61 -12.55
C LYS A 216 -6.58 57.80 -13.43
N LYS A 217 -7.62 58.44 -12.89
CA LYS A 217 -8.70 59.01 -13.71
C LYS A 217 -8.08 60.19 -14.47
N SER A 218 -7.96 60.06 -15.78
CA SER A 218 -7.65 61.18 -16.67
C SER A 218 -8.88 62.07 -16.77
N ASN A 219 -8.79 63.27 -16.18
CA ASN A 219 -9.72 64.36 -16.45
C ASN A 219 -9.43 64.89 -17.87
N LEU A 220 -10.31 64.61 -18.82
CA LEU A 220 -10.40 65.31 -20.09
C LEU A 220 -11.70 66.12 -20.05
N THR A 221 -11.57 67.41 -19.72
CA THR A 221 -12.61 68.43 -19.96
C THR A 221 -12.62 68.80 -21.44
N PRO A 222 -13.79 68.92 -22.09
CA PRO A 222 -13.88 69.29 -23.49
C PRO A 222 -13.62 70.78 -23.70
N GLN A 223 -12.81 71.13 -24.70
CA GLN A 223 -12.69 72.49 -25.22
C GLN A 223 -13.94 72.82 -26.05
N VAL A 224 -14.63 73.89 -25.67
CA VAL A 224 -15.65 74.56 -26.48
C VAL A 224 -14.95 75.61 -27.33
N THR A 225 -15.04 75.47 -28.65
CA THR A 225 -14.60 76.49 -29.62
C THR A 225 -15.84 77.26 -30.06
N VAL A 226 -15.82 78.59 -29.87
CA VAL A 226 -16.81 79.52 -30.41
C VAL A 226 -16.32 80.01 -31.77
N GLN A 227 -17.10 79.73 -32.82
CA GLN A 227 -17.38 80.64 -33.92
C GLN A 227 -18.86 80.49 -34.30
#